data_AF-H6NMF2-F1
#
_entry.id   AF-H6NMF2-F1
#
_cell.length_a   1.000
_cell.length_b   1.000
_cell.length_c   1.000
_cell.angle_alpha   90.00
_cell.angle_beta   90.00
_cell.angle_gamma   90.00
#
_symmetry.space_group_name_H-M   'P 1'
#
loop_
_entity.id
_entity.type
_entity.pdbx_description
1 polymer ?
#
loop_
_entity_poly.entity_id
_entity_poly.type
_entity_poly.pdbx_seq_one_letter_code
_entity_poly.pdbx_strand_id
1 'polypeptide(L)' 'MIFHFSLRKWKERFRFLLLFTAFTVALYHALLLVTTWIEPGSRYREPEGRAVKVFLNEGDALAGTGTMGERLRLFYEIGE' A
#
# COMPACT_ATOMS: atom_id res chain seq x y z
N MET A 1 -35.67 21.38 21.07
CA MET A 1 -35.65 21.01 19.64
C MET A 1 -36.08 19.55 19.53
N ILE A 2 -37.38 19.30 19.35
CA ILE A 2 -37.94 17.94 19.32
C ILE A 2 -37.77 17.42 17.90
N PHE A 3 -36.83 16.48 17.70
CA PHE A 3 -36.70 15.82 16.41
C PHE A 3 -37.95 14.97 16.17
N HIS A 4 -38.83 15.43 15.29
CA HIS A 4 -39.84 14.57 14.68
C HIS A 4 -39.10 13.60 13.75
N PHE A 5 -38.58 12.51 14.33
CA PHE A 5 -37.99 11.42 13.59
C PHE A 5 -39.07 10.80 12.70
N SER A 6 -39.08 11.20 11.43
CA SER A 6 -39.82 10.48 10.40
C SER A 6 -39.20 9.09 10.29
N LEU A 7 -39.74 8.13 11.05
CA LEU A 7 -39.29 6.73 11.10
C LEU A 7 -39.18 6.12 9.70
N ARG A 8 -40.00 6.57 8.73
CA ARG A 8 -39.90 6.17 7.32
C ARG A 8 -38.59 6.61 6.68
N LYS A 9 -38.17 7.87 6.86
CA LYS A 9 -36.92 8.40 6.30
C LYS A 9 -35.69 7.75 6.93
N TRP A 10 -35.77 7.40 8.23
CA TRP A 10 -34.67 6.74 8.93
C TRP A 10 -34.48 5.28 8.53
N LYS A 11 -35.57 4.56 8.25
CA LYS A 11 -35.49 3.19 7.69
C LYS A 11 -34.77 3.16 6.35
N GLU A 12 -35.04 4.12 5.48
CA GLU A 12 -34.41 4.19 4.16
C GLU A 12 -32.92 4.51 4.25
N ARG A 13 -32.54 5.44 5.15
CA ARG A 13 -31.13 5.73 5.45
C ARG A 13 -30.40 4.53 6.05
N PHE A 14 -31.05 3.80 6.95
CA PHE A 14 -30.45 2.60 7.56
C PHE A 14 -30.25 1.49 6.52
N ARG A 15 -31.20 1.30 5.60
CA ARG A 15 -31.07 0.36 4.49
C ARG A 15 -29.91 0.73 3.58
N PHE A 16 -29.77 2.02 3.24
CA PHE A 16 -28.62 2.51 2.48
C PHE A 16 -27.31 2.25 3.22
N LEU A 17 -27.24 2.57 4.52
CA LEU A 17 -26.05 2.38 5.32
C LEU A 17 -25.63 0.90 5.40
N LEU A 18 -26.60 0.00 5.61
CA LEU A 18 -26.36 -1.45 5.57
C LEU A 18 -25.80 -1.92 4.22
N LEU A 19 -26.41 -1.48 3.11
CA LEU A 19 -25.93 -1.82 1.77
C LEU A 19 -24.52 -1.28 1.54
N PHE A 20 -24.28 -0.03 1.89
CA PHE A 20 -22.97 0.60 1.76
C PHE A 20 -21.88 -0.14 2.55
N THR A 21 -22.17 -0.50 3.81
CA THR A 21 -21.25 -1.28 4.64
C THR A 21 -21.01 -2.67 4.04
N ALA A 22 -22.06 -3.35 3.57
CA ALA A 22 -21.92 -4.66 2.93
C ALA A 22 -21.03 -4.60 1.68
N PHE A 23 -21.23 -3.60 0.82
CA PHE A 23 -20.39 -3.38 -0.35
C PHE A 23 -18.94 -3.02 0.02
N THR A 24 -18.74 -2.21 1.05
CA THR A 24 -17.40 -1.86 1.55
C THR A 24 -16.65 -3.11 2.02
N VAL A 25 -17.30 -3.97 2.79
CA VAL A 25 -16.72 -5.24 3.26
C VAL A 25 -16.43 -6.18 2.09
N ALA A 26 -17.35 -6.31 1.14
CA ALA A 26 -17.15 -7.13 -0.05
C ALA A 26 -15.94 -6.65 -0.87
N LEU A 27 -15.81 -5.33 -1.08
CA LEU A 27 -14.69 -4.73 -1.79
C LEU A 27 -13.37 -4.95 -1.04
N TYR A 28 -13.37 -4.79 0.29
CA TYR A 28 -12.18 -5.05 1.12
C TYR A 28 -11.69 -6.50 0.93
N HIS A 29 -12.59 -7.49 0.99
CA HIS A 29 -12.22 -8.88 0.76
C HIS A 29 -11.76 -9.14 -0.68
N ALA A 30 -12.38 -8.51 -1.68
CA ALA A 30 -11.92 -8.60 -3.07
C ALA A 30 -10.49 -8.08 -3.22
N LEU A 31 -10.18 -6.93 -2.60
CA LEU A 31 -8.82 -6.39 -2.59
C LEU A 31 -7.86 -7.30 -1.83
N LEU A 32 -8.27 -7.92 -0.73
CA LEU A 32 -7.44 -8.87 0.02
C LEU A 32 -7.10 -10.11 -0.82
N LEU A 33 -8.04 -10.62 -1.61
CA LEU A 33 -7.76 -11.68 -2.58
C LEU A 33 -6.74 -11.24 -3.64
N VAL A 34 -6.84 -10.00 -4.12
CA VAL A 34 -5.85 -9.43 -5.05
C VAL A 34 -4.49 -9.28 -4.38
N THR A 35 -4.42 -8.80 -3.14
CA THR A 35 -3.14 -8.65 -2.44
C THR A 35 -2.49 -9.98 -2.14
N THR A 36 -3.25 -11.01 -1.76
CA THR A 36 -2.69 -12.37 -1.57
C THR A 36 -2.18 -12.98 -2.87
N TRP A 37 -2.74 -12.60 -4.02
CA TRP A 37 -2.23 -13.00 -5.33
C TRP A 37 -0.94 -12.26 -5.72
N ILE A 38 -0.83 -10.98 -5.33
CA ILE A 38 0.32 -10.13 -5.65
C ILE A 38 1.46 -10.30 -4.64
N GLU A 39 1.17 -10.68 -3.40
CA GLU A 39 2.17 -10.78 -2.34
C GLU A 39 3.22 -11.83 -2.71
N PRO A 40 4.46 -11.43 -3.02
CA PRO A 40 5.51 -12.38 -3.29
C PRO A 40 5.71 -13.14 -1.98
N GLY A 41 5.48 -14.46 -2.00
CA GLY A 41 5.46 -15.34 -0.82
C GLY A 41 6.76 -15.42 -0.02
N SER A 42 7.66 -14.45 -0.17
CA SER A 42 8.98 -14.42 0.41
C SER A 42 9.42 -12.97 0.72
N ARG A 43 8.59 -12.22 1.45
CA ARG A 43 8.92 -10.88 1.99
C ARG A 43 10.19 -10.89 2.86
N TYR A 44 10.54 -12.05 3.42
CA TYR A 44 11.72 -12.28 4.27
C TYR A 44 12.43 -13.61 3.95
N ARG A 45 12.58 -13.99 2.68
CA ARG A 45 13.52 -15.08 2.37
C ARG A 45 14.92 -14.54 2.62
N GLU A 46 15.72 -15.25 3.42
CA GLU A 46 17.15 -14.96 3.51
C GLU A 46 17.70 -14.91 2.07
N PRO A 47 18.42 -13.84 1.71
CA PRO A 47 18.97 -13.74 0.36
C PRO A 47 19.90 -14.95 0.15
N GLU A 48 19.50 -15.87 -0.73
CA GLU A 48 20.35 -16.98 -1.14
C GLU A 48 21.43 -16.45 -2.09
N GLY A 49 22.45 -15.85 -1.48
CA GLY A 49 23.61 -15.32 -2.17
C GLY A 49 24.71 -15.08 -1.15
N ARG A 50 25.93 -15.58 -1.43
CA ARG A 50 27.11 -15.20 -0.64
C ARG A 50 27.24 -13.68 -0.69
N ALA A 51 27.08 -13.03 0.46
CA ALA A 51 27.37 -11.61 0.60
C ALA A 51 28.88 -11.40 0.41
N VAL A 52 29.29 -11.19 -0.84
CA VAL A 52 30.64 -10.76 -1.15
C VAL A 52 30.68 -9.26 -0.86
N LYS A 53 31.35 -8.90 0.25
CA LYS A 53 31.60 -7.51 0.60
C LYS A 53 32.52 -6.90 -0.45
N VAL A 54 31.93 -6.24 -1.45
CA VAL A 54 32.67 -5.44 -2.42
C VAL A 54 33.04 -4.15 -1.72
N PHE A 55 34.32 -3.97 -1.40
CA PHE A 55 34.84 -2.70 -0.93
C PHE A 55 34.85 -1.74 -2.13
N LEU A 56 33.80 -0.92 -2.26
CA LEU A 56 33.81 0.21 -3.17
C LEU A 56 34.71 1.28 -2.55
N ASN A 57 35.78 1.65 -3.24
CA ASN A 57 36.66 2.72 -2.79
C ASN A 57 35.85 4.03 -2.86
N GLU A 58 35.41 4.54 -1.71
CA GLU A 58 34.46 5.68 -1.56
C GLU A 58 34.96 7.01 -2.15
N GLY A 59 36.14 7.03 -2.77
CA GLY A 59 36.72 8.21 -3.41
C GLY A 59 36.04 8.64 -4.72
N ASP A 60 35.42 7.72 -5.48
CA ASP A 60 34.89 8.02 -6.83
C ASP A 60 33.36 7.84 -6.97
N ALA A 61 32.67 7.21 -6.02
CA ALA A 61 31.25 6.89 -6.14
C ALA A 61 30.30 7.97 -5.61
N LEU A 62 30.82 8.98 -4.90
CA LEU A 62 30.03 10.07 -4.32
C LEU A 62 30.07 11.36 -5.17
N ALA A 63 30.81 11.37 -6.29
CA ALA A 63 30.71 12.43 -7.28
C ALA A 63 29.42 12.24 -8.09
N GLY A 64 28.32 12.80 -7.58
CA GLY A 64 26.97 12.61 -8.11
C GLY A 64 26.84 12.84 -9.62
N THR A 65 26.69 11.75 -10.37
CA THR A 65 26.39 11.76 -11.82
C THR A 65 24.93 11.47 -12.12
N GLY A 66 24.02 11.66 -11.16
CA GLY A 66 22.60 11.51 -11.39
C GLY A 66 21.84 12.80 -11.08
N THR A 67 20.95 13.21 -11.99
CA THR A 67 20.08 14.36 -11.76
C THR A 67 19.23 14.16 -10.49
N MET A 68 18.75 15.23 -9.86
CA MET A 68 17.88 15.12 -8.67
C MET A 68 16.64 14.23 -8.93
N GLY A 69 16.18 14.15 -10.19
CA GLY A 69 15.12 13.25 -10.62
C GLY A 69 15.48 11.76 -10.54
N GLU A 70 16.73 11.40 -10.84
CA GLU A 70 17.20 10.01 -10.71
C GLU A 70 17.25 9.57 -9.26
N ARG A 71 17.65 10.47 -8.34
CA ARG A 71 17.59 10.20 -6.90
C ARG A 71 16.15 9.99 -6.41
N LEU A 72 15.21 10.82 -6.88
CA LEU A 72 13.80 10.66 -6.55
C LEU A 72 13.24 9.34 -7.09
N ARG A 73 13.60 8.97 -8.32
CA ARG A 73 13.20 7.69 -8.90
C ARG A 73 13.73 6.50 -8.08
N LEU A 74 15.00 6.53 -7.70
CA LEU A 74 15.62 5.53 -6.83
C LEU A 74 14.89 5.42 -5.47
N PHE A 75 14.55 6.56 -4.86
CA PHE A 75 13.77 6.58 -3.62
C PHE A 75 12.41 5.87 -3.78
N TYR A 76 11.70 6.10 -4.89
CA TYR A 76 10.41 5.44 -5.13
C TYR A 76 10.54 3.97 -5.56
N GLU A 77 11.64 3.56 -6.20
CA GLU A 77 11.84 2.18 -6.67
C GLU A 77 12.39 1.25 -5.59
N ILE A 78 13.35 1.71 -4.77
CA ILE A 78 14.08 0.87 -3.81
C ILE A 78 13.83 1.25 -2.34
N GLY A 79 13.30 2.45 -2.07
CA GLY A 79 12.86 2.85 -0.74
C GLY A 79 13.97 3.16 0.28
N GLU A 80 15.10 3.74 -0.15
CA GLU A 80 16.11 4.30 0.78
C GLU A 80 15.52 5.25 1.81
#